data_AF-A0A812YW91-F1
#
_entry.id   AF-A0A812YW91-F1
#
_cell.length_a   1.000
_cell.length_b   1.000
_cell.length_c   1.000
_cell.angle_alpha   90.00
_cell.angle_beta   90.00
_cell.angle_gamma   90.00
#
_symmetry.space_group_name_H-M   'P 1'
#
loop_
_entity.id
_entity.type
_entity.pdbx_description
1 polymer ?
#
loop_
_entity_poly.entity_id
_entity_poly.type
_entity_poly.pdbx_seq_one_letter_code
_entity_poly.pdbx_strand_id
1 'polypeptide(L)'
;AEICYEQLELGVSKAEVTALRDNLLRQCHGRPAPLFPKPTLQPTPPPAKEASAKKEEEIPSGKALDVKYDKASKGDQEAAQAALLAAMTVAPVVPAATVPEVAPEPEPVATEAAPAEPEETTPATKSRKKKWLGNGRIEGRAAHLPNASINGTYYVKEKTMLFHGRPCWEKPSANLEERRVIFFSNPLLQWKISDRFDDQADVYAFANARDLDDKSAPTGASLKWCVFDGKEHIFDPEVRFVELEDEEEPEKKRKKAAEPAKEEGTP
;
A
#
# COMPACT_ATOMS: atom_id res chain seq x y z
N ALA A 1 -16.22 -6.57 8.16
CA ALA A 1 -16.08 -8.01 7.83
C ALA A 1 -14.80 -8.57 8.46
N GLU A 2 -13.64 -7.97 8.18
CA GLU A 2 -12.35 -8.30 8.81
C GLU A 2 -12.41 -8.30 10.34
N ILE A 3 -12.96 -7.24 10.94
CA ILE A 3 -13.21 -7.15 12.40
C ILE A 3 -14.01 -8.34 12.94
N CYS A 4 -14.95 -8.91 12.18
CA CYS A 4 -15.74 -10.06 12.62
C CYS A 4 -14.95 -11.38 12.54
N TYR A 5 -13.99 -11.49 11.61
CA TYR A 5 -13.13 -12.66 11.48
C TYR A 5 -12.08 -12.71 12.59
N GLU A 6 -11.44 -11.59 12.92
CA GLU A 6 -10.48 -11.51 14.04
C GLU A 6 -11.13 -11.92 15.37
N GLN A 7 -12.37 -11.50 15.62
CA GLN A 7 -13.09 -11.89 16.84
C GLN A 7 -13.40 -13.40 16.89
N LEU A 8 -13.66 -14.03 15.75
CA LEU A 8 -13.81 -15.50 15.69
C LEU A 8 -12.48 -16.22 15.97
N GLU A 9 -11.35 -15.70 15.49
CA GLU A 9 -10.01 -16.26 15.78
C GLU A 9 -9.64 -16.12 17.26
N LEU A 10 -10.14 -15.08 17.93
CA LEU A 10 -10.00 -14.87 19.38
C LEU A 10 -10.96 -15.75 20.22
N GLY A 11 -11.73 -16.64 19.59
CA GLY A 11 -12.62 -17.58 20.28
C GLY A 11 -13.96 -16.99 20.74
N VAL A 12 -14.33 -15.79 20.27
CA VAL A 12 -15.62 -15.18 20.57
C VAL A 12 -16.75 -15.99 19.93
N SER A 13 -17.86 -16.14 20.63
CA SER A 13 -18.96 -16.97 20.14
C SER A 13 -19.59 -16.38 18.86
N LYS A 14 -20.12 -17.25 18.00
CA LYS A 14 -20.80 -16.83 16.76
C LYS A 14 -21.96 -15.85 17.03
N ALA A 15 -22.64 -15.98 18.16
CA ALA A 15 -23.75 -15.09 18.55
C ALA A 15 -23.24 -13.67 18.82
N GLU A 16 -22.16 -13.53 19.58
CA GLU A 16 -21.52 -12.24 19.89
C GLU A 16 -20.95 -11.57 18.64
N VAL A 17 -20.32 -12.35 17.76
CA VAL A 17 -19.81 -11.83 16.46
C VAL A 17 -20.95 -11.34 15.56
N THR A 18 -22.10 -12.01 15.60
CA THR A 18 -23.29 -11.59 14.85
C THR A 18 -23.85 -10.27 15.41
N ALA A 19 -23.93 -10.13 16.74
CA ALA A 19 -24.36 -8.89 17.39
C ALA A 19 -23.41 -7.73 17.08
N LEU A 20 -22.09 -7.97 17.08
CA LEU A 20 -21.07 -6.98 16.71
C LEU A 20 -21.23 -6.53 15.26
N ARG A 21 -21.40 -7.47 14.32
CA ARG A 21 -21.66 -7.17 12.90
C ARG A 21 -22.88 -6.26 12.74
N ASP A 22 -23.99 -6.60 13.39
CA ASP A 22 -25.24 -5.85 13.25
C ASP A 22 -25.14 -4.44 13.87
N ASN A 23 -24.36 -4.27 14.94
CA ASN A 23 -24.04 -2.96 15.50
C ASN A 23 -23.21 -2.11 14.51
N LEU A 24 -22.14 -2.68 13.94
CA LEU A 24 -21.33 -2.00 12.92
C LEU A 24 -22.17 -1.59 11.71
N LEU A 25 -23.06 -2.46 11.23
CA LEU A 25 -23.98 -2.14 10.15
C LEU A 25 -24.92 -0.97 10.53
N ARG A 26 -25.46 -0.94 11.75
CA ARG A 26 -26.27 0.19 12.22
C ARG A 26 -25.48 1.49 12.26
N GLN A 27 -24.21 1.46 12.67
CA GLN A 27 -23.35 2.65 12.68
C GLN A 27 -23.07 3.14 11.26
N CYS A 28 -22.79 2.23 10.32
CA CYS A 28 -22.59 2.57 8.91
C CYS A 28 -23.86 3.13 8.25
N HIS A 29 -25.04 2.61 8.61
CA HIS A 29 -26.33 3.08 8.11
C HIS A 29 -26.95 4.22 8.96
N GLY A 30 -26.19 4.77 9.90
CA GLY A 30 -26.68 5.55 11.04
C GLY A 30 -26.41 7.05 11.02
N ARG A 31 -26.26 7.69 9.84
CA ARG A 31 -26.79 9.07 9.75
C ARG A 31 -28.30 8.94 9.53
N PRO A 32 -29.15 9.35 10.49
CA PRO A 32 -30.57 9.41 10.22
C PRO A 32 -30.79 10.35 9.02
N ALA A 33 -31.57 9.91 8.04
CA ALA A 33 -32.05 10.79 6.98
C ALA A 33 -32.68 12.04 7.63
N PRO A 34 -32.46 13.26 7.09
CA PRO A 34 -33.12 14.45 7.60
C PRO A 34 -34.63 14.17 7.65
N LEU A 35 -35.20 14.33 8.83
CA LEU A 35 -36.63 14.18 9.07
C LEU A 35 -37.35 15.20 8.19
N PHE A 36 -37.81 14.78 7.01
CA PHE A 36 -38.87 15.49 6.33
C PHE A 36 -40.12 15.40 7.22
N PRO A 37 -40.75 16.54 7.58
CA PRO A 37 -41.97 16.50 8.36
C PRO A 37 -43.02 15.66 7.60
N LYS A 38 -43.63 14.72 8.31
CA LYS A 38 -44.73 13.89 7.79
C LYS A 38 -45.77 14.81 7.13
N PRO A 39 -46.20 14.55 5.88
CA PRO A 39 -47.34 15.23 5.32
C PRO A 39 -48.58 14.81 6.13
N THR A 40 -49.15 15.78 6.83
CA THR A 40 -50.47 15.67 7.47
C THR A 40 -51.49 15.35 6.37
N LEU A 41 -52.09 14.17 6.44
CA LEU A 41 -53.19 13.77 5.56
C LEU A 41 -54.36 14.73 5.76
N GLN A 42 -54.57 15.63 4.79
CA GLN A 42 -55.83 16.34 4.65
C GLN A 42 -56.86 15.42 3.96
N PRO A 43 -58.14 15.46 4.38
CA PRO A 43 -59.19 14.67 3.77
C PRO A 43 -59.45 15.12 2.32
N THR A 44 -59.48 14.14 1.43
CA THR A 44 -59.80 14.25 0.00
C THR A 44 -61.18 14.86 -0.25
N PRO A 45 -61.31 15.94 -1.04
CA PRO A 45 -62.58 16.34 -1.63
C PRO A 45 -62.94 15.44 -2.84
N PRO A 46 -64.23 15.29 -3.16
CA PRO A 46 -64.72 14.39 -4.22
C PRO A 46 -64.36 14.87 -5.63
N PRO A 47 -64.36 13.96 -6.63
CA PRO A 47 -63.85 14.23 -7.96
C PRO A 47 -64.80 15.11 -8.78
N ALA A 48 -64.30 16.26 -9.23
CA ALA A 48 -64.91 17.06 -10.29
C ALA A 48 -64.28 16.70 -11.65
N LYS A 49 -65.12 16.77 -12.66
CA LYS A 49 -64.97 16.22 -14.01
C LYS A 49 -63.85 16.86 -14.84
N GLU A 50 -63.42 16.06 -15.80
CA GLU A 50 -62.69 16.38 -17.03
C GLU A 50 -62.75 17.85 -17.50
N ALA A 51 -61.58 18.42 -17.78
CA ALA A 51 -61.39 19.29 -18.93
C ALA A 51 -59.91 19.32 -19.33
N SER A 52 -59.70 19.11 -20.63
CA SER A 52 -58.46 19.15 -21.37
C SER A 52 -57.87 20.56 -21.42
N ALA A 53 -56.55 20.73 -21.35
CA ALA A 53 -55.85 21.81 -22.07
C ALA A 53 -54.32 21.64 -22.02
N LYS A 54 -53.72 21.73 -23.20
CA LYS A 54 -52.31 21.99 -23.47
C LYS A 54 -51.81 23.21 -22.69
N LYS A 55 -50.58 23.16 -22.17
CA LYS A 55 -49.66 24.32 -22.18
C LYS A 55 -48.20 23.91 -21.96
N GLU A 56 -47.34 24.31 -22.88
CA GLU A 56 -45.89 24.40 -22.72
C GLU A 56 -45.55 25.38 -21.58
N GLU A 57 -44.59 25.04 -20.74
CA GLU A 57 -43.92 26.04 -19.89
C GLU A 57 -42.46 25.63 -19.61
N GLU A 58 -41.59 26.31 -20.35
CA GLU A 58 -40.35 26.95 -19.91
C GLU A 58 -39.55 26.34 -18.74
N ILE A 59 -38.34 25.89 -19.07
CA ILE A 59 -37.29 25.49 -18.12
C ILE A 59 -36.60 26.78 -17.62
N PRO A 60 -36.65 27.14 -16.33
CA PRO A 60 -35.81 28.22 -15.81
C PRO A 60 -34.36 27.73 -15.65
N SER A 61 -33.49 28.32 -16.47
CA SER A 61 -32.03 28.33 -16.37
C SER A 61 -31.55 28.61 -14.94
N GLY A 62 -30.98 27.58 -14.31
CA GLY A 62 -30.35 27.64 -12.99
C GLY A 62 -28.98 28.29 -13.02
N LYS A 63 -28.95 29.54 -12.53
CA LYS A 63 -27.85 30.35 -11.96
C LYS A 63 -26.47 29.68 -11.81
N ALA A 64 -25.50 30.28 -12.51
CA ALA A 64 -24.08 30.17 -12.22
C ALA A 64 -23.77 30.73 -10.82
N LEU A 65 -23.09 29.95 -9.99
CA LEU A 65 -22.47 30.42 -8.76
C LEU A 65 -21.09 31.00 -9.10
N ASP A 66 -21.04 32.33 -9.17
CA ASP A 66 -19.83 33.13 -9.16
C ASP A 66 -19.17 32.99 -7.76
N VAL A 67 -18.22 32.07 -7.64
CA VAL A 67 -17.38 31.94 -6.44
C VAL A 67 -16.27 32.97 -6.56
N LYS A 68 -16.49 34.15 -5.95
CA LYS A 68 -15.44 35.14 -5.69
C LYS A 68 -14.41 34.53 -4.74
N TYR A 69 -13.21 34.26 -5.25
CA TYR A 69 -12.03 34.05 -4.43
C TYR A 69 -11.59 35.39 -3.85
N ASP A 70 -11.83 35.59 -2.56
CA ASP A 70 -11.22 36.68 -1.82
C ASP A 70 -9.71 36.49 -1.78
N LYS A 71 -9.02 37.52 -2.30
CA LYS A 71 -7.58 37.70 -2.28
C LYS A 71 -7.16 37.92 -0.82
N ALA A 72 -6.80 36.85 -0.13
CA ALA A 72 -6.18 36.94 1.19
C ALA A 72 -4.81 37.65 1.06
N SER A 73 -4.79 38.85 1.65
CA SER A 73 -3.65 39.62 2.17
C SER A 73 -2.27 38.97 2.00
N LYS A 74 -1.45 39.61 1.16
CA LYS A 74 0.00 39.37 1.05
C LYS A 74 0.79 39.99 2.24
N GLY A 75 0.10 40.49 3.27
CA GLY A 75 0.71 41.24 4.38
C GLY A 75 1.11 40.39 5.58
N ASP A 76 0.57 39.18 5.74
CA ASP A 76 0.76 38.39 6.96
C ASP A 76 1.90 37.36 6.87
N GLN A 77 2.49 37.15 5.68
CA GLN A 77 3.63 36.23 5.51
C GLN A 77 4.99 36.85 5.84
N GLU A 78 5.14 38.18 5.81
CA GLU A 78 6.43 38.83 6.04
C GLU A 78 6.77 38.96 7.54
N ALA A 79 5.75 39.07 8.41
CA ALA A 79 5.94 39.08 9.86
C ALA A 79 6.37 37.72 10.44
N ALA A 80 5.96 36.61 9.81
CA ALA A 80 6.33 35.27 10.26
C ALA A 80 7.78 34.89 9.88
N GLN A 81 8.31 35.41 8.77
CA GLN A 81 9.69 35.12 8.36
C GLN A 81 10.73 35.90 9.18
N ALA A 82 10.40 37.09 9.69
CA ALA A 82 11.30 37.88 10.54
C ALA A 82 11.58 37.24 11.92
N ALA A 83 10.63 36.47 12.47
CA ALA A 83 10.81 35.80 13.76
C ALA A 83 11.74 34.57 13.69
N LEU A 84 11.84 33.93 12.51
CA LEU A 84 12.62 32.69 12.36
C LEU A 84 14.13 32.97 12.19
N LEU A 85 14.49 34.13 11.63
CA LEU A 85 15.89 34.57 11.49
C LEU A 85 16.54 35.01 12.81
N ALA A 86 15.76 35.46 13.80
CA ALA A 86 16.28 35.87 15.11
C ALA A 86 16.67 34.69 16.03
N ALA A 87 16.20 33.47 15.72
CA ALA A 87 16.48 32.28 16.54
C ALA A 87 17.74 31.51 16.12
N MET A 88 18.38 31.85 14.98
CA MET A 88 19.55 31.12 14.46
C MET A 88 20.92 31.69 14.88
N THR A 89 20.96 32.74 15.69
CA THR A 89 22.23 33.30 16.20
C THR A 89 22.46 32.97 17.67
N VAL A 90 22.63 31.67 17.98
CA VAL A 90 23.29 31.26 19.22
C VAL A 90 24.39 30.28 18.83
N ALA A 91 25.61 30.82 18.69
CA ALA A 91 26.81 30.03 18.43
C ALA A 91 27.13 29.17 19.65
N PRO A 92 27.30 27.84 19.52
CA PRO A 92 27.90 27.04 20.56
C PRO A 92 29.40 27.33 20.61
N VAL A 93 29.84 27.97 21.70
CA VAL A 93 31.25 28.00 22.11
C VAL A 93 31.63 26.59 22.52
N VAL A 94 32.33 25.88 21.64
CA VAL A 94 32.93 24.57 21.95
C VAL A 94 34.28 24.83 22.62
N PRO A 95 34.51 24.40 23.87
CA PRO A 95 35.83 24.46 24.48
C PRO A 95 36.77 23.48 23.75
N ALA A 96 37.96 23.98 23.43
CA ALA A 96 39.06 23.23 22.83
C ALA A 96 39.37 21.97 23.66
N ALA A 97 39.02 20.81 23.13
CA ALA A 97 39.44 19.52 23.65
C ALA A 97 40.80 19.15 23.05
N THR A 98 41.76 19.05 23.95
CA THR A 98 43.11 18.50 23.80
C THR A 98 43.13 17.24 22.92
N VAL A 99 44.01 17.24 21.93
CA VAL A 99 44.35 16.08 21.09
C VAL A 99 45.20 15.12 21.94
N PRO A 100 44.75 13.88 22.23
CA PRO A 100 45.65 12.84 22.69
C PRO A 100 46.42 12.24 21.50
N GLU A 101 47.73 12.33 21.61
CA GLU A 101 48.76 11.64 20.84
C GLU A 101 48.46 10.13 20.77
N VAL A 102 48.12 9.66 19.57
CA VAL A 102 47.79 8.25 19.31
C VAL A 102 49.09 7.45 19.21
N ALA A 103 49.22 6.53 20.16
CA ALA A 103 50.26 5.51 20.26
C ALA A 103 50.29 4.57 19.03
N PRO A 104 51.46 3.97 18.74
CA PRO A 104 51.67 3.15 17.55
C PRO A 104 50.82 1.86 17.53
N GLU A 105 50.37 1.57 16.31
CA GLU A 105 49.70 0.37 15.81
C GLU A 105 50.32 -0.94 16.37
N PRO A 106 49.56 -1.78 17.09
CA PRO A 106 49.99 -3.14 17.39
C PRO A 106 49.74 -4.04 16.17
N GLU A 107 50.77 -4.79 15.79
CA GLU A 107 50.73 -5.79 14.73
C GLU A 107 49.62 -6.84 14.94
N PRO A 108 49.04 -7.40 13.86
CA PRO A 108 47.98 -8.39 13.95
C PRO A 108 48.51 -9.70 14.56
N VAL A 109 48.19 -9.93 15.83
CA VAL A 109 48.31 -11.24 16.47
C VAL A 109 47.34 -12.19 15.77
N ALA A 110 47.89 -13.25 15.17
CA ALA A 110 47.13 -14.33 14.58
C ALA A 110 46.24 -14.99 15.64
N THR A 111 44.95 -14.67 15.61
CA THR A 111 43.94 -15.35 16.43
C THR A 111 43.73 -16.75 15.89
N GLU A 112 44.28 -17.69 16.65
CA GLU A 112 44.08 -19.13 16.62
C GLU A 112 42.60 -19.49 16.41
N ALA A 113 42.38 -20.37 15.43
CA ALA A 113 41.08 -20.83 14.98
C ALA A 113 40.26 -21.43 16.14
N ALA A 114 39.19 -20.75 16.52
CA ALA A 114 38.18 -21.31 17.40
C ALA A 114 37.44 -22.47 16.70
N PRO A 115 37.17 -23.59 17.40
CA PRO A 115 36.50 -24.74 16.84
C PRO A 115 35.04 -24.40 16.47
N ALA A 116 34.67 -24.75 15.24
CA ALA A 116 33.34 -24.59 14.67
C ALA A 116 32.25 -25.16 15.60
N GLU A 117 31.36 -24.28 16.07
CA GLU A 117 30.11 -24.70 16.69
C GLU A 117 29.23 -25.42 15.63
N PRO A 118 28.57 -26.53 16.00
CA PRO A 118 27.70 -27.25 15.08
C PRO A 118 26.44 -26.43 14.79
N GLU A 119 26.28 -26.03 13.52
CA GLU A 119 25.07 -25.37 13.03
C GLU A 119 23.83 -26.23 13.33
N GLU A 120 22.94 -25.73 14.19
CA GLU A 120 21.63 -26.32 14.43
C GLU A 120 20.80 -26.25 13.14
N THR A 121 20.79 -27.36 12.40
CA THR A 121 19.87 -27.63 11.29
C THR A 121 18.42 -27.49 11.76
N THR A 122 17.81 -26.35 11.48
CA THR A 122 16.38 -26.12 11.74
C THR A 122 15.52 -27.04 10.85
N PRO A 123 14.42 -27.60 11.39
CA PRO A 123 13.60 -28.57 10.69
C PRO A 123 12.89 -27.92 9.50
N ALA A 124 13.17 -28.44 8.30
CA ALA A 124 12.56 -28.06 7.04
C ALA A 124 11.03 -28.10 7.12
N THR A 125 10.42 -26.94 7.36
CA THR A 125 8.97 -26.80 7.46
C THR A 125 8.39 -26.97 6.06
N LYS A 126 7.58 -28.02 5.87
CA LYS A 126 6.91 -28.33 4.59
C LYS A 126 6.00 -27.16 4.19
N SER A 127 6.55 -26.23 3.42
CA SER A 127 5.87 -25.00 3.00
C SER A 127 4.74 -25.37 2.05
N ARG A 128 3.49 -25.11 2.43
CA ARG A 128 2.35 -25.20 1.50
C ARG A 128 2.69 -24.30 0.31
N LYS A 129 2.63 -24.84 -0.91
CA LYS A 129 2.78 -24.06 -2.14
C LYS A 129 1.67 -23.01 -2.18
N LYS A 130 1.99 -21.78 -1.76
CA LYS A 130 1.06 -20.66 -1.79
C LYS A 130 0.93 -20.23 -3.25
N LYS A 131 -0.29 -20.27 -3.79
CA LYS A 131 -0.58 -19.80 -5.14
C LYS A 131 -0.61 -18.27 -5.11
N TRP A 132 0.39 -17.65 -5.73
CA TRP A 132 0.42 -16.21 -5.94
C TRP A 132 -0.44 -15.86 -7.16
N LEU A 133 -1.01 -14.65 -7.19
CA LEU A 133 -1.96 -14.22 -8.25
C LEU A 133 -1.30 -13.46 -9.39
N GLY A 134 -0.06 -13.05 -9.18
CA GLY A 134 0.76 -12.32 -10.11
C GLY A 134 2.08 -12.00 -9.43
N ASN A 135 3.08 -11.69 -10.24
CA ASN A 135 4.41 -11.33 -9.82
C ASN A 135 4.90 -10.10 -10.59
N GLY A 136 5.81 -9.38 -9.96
CA GLY A 136 6.51 -8.27 -10.58
C GLY A 136 7.89 -8.14 -9.98
N ARG A 137 8.79 -7.45 -10.65
CA ARG A 137 10.18 -7.35 -10.28
C ARG A 137 10.60 -5.89 -10.24
N ILE A 138 11.19 -5.46 -9.12
CA ILE A 138 11.97 -4.24 -9.07
C ILE A 138 13.39 -4.57 -9.49
N GLU A 139 13.91 -3.86 -10.48
CA GLU A 139 15.29 -3.95 -10.96
C GLU A 139 15.87 -2.56 -11.21
N GLY A 140 17.19 -2.48 -11.37
CA GLY A 140 17.91 -1.26 -11.75
C GLY A 140 18.84 -0.68 -10.71
N ARG A 141 18.54 -0.82 -9.41
CA ARG A 141 19.40 -0.27 -8.34
C ARG A 141 20.74 -1.03 -8.30
N ALA A 142 21.87 -0.34 -8.33
CA ALA A 142 23.16 -1.01 -8.25
C ALA A 142 23.41 -1.65 -6.88
N ALA A 143 24.03 -2.83 -6.83
CA ALA A 143 24.19 -3.62 -5.61
C ALA A 143 25.03 -2.95 -4.50
N HIS A 144 25.90 -2.00 -4.86
CA HIS A 144 26.76 -1.27 -3.93
C HIS A 144 26.09 -0.01 -3.35
N LEU A 145 24.92 0.39 -3.88
CA LEU A 145 24.21 1.57 -3.41
C LEU A 145 23.31 1.20 -2.21
N PRO A 146 23.05 2.16 -1.29
CA PRO A 146 22.13 1.93 -0.20
C PRO A 146 20.74 1.58 -0.74
N ASN A 147 20.04 0.75 0.03
CA ASN A 147 18.72 0.21 -0.32
C ASN A 147 18.67 -0.59 -1.62
N ALA A 148 19.80 -1.14 -2.10
CA ALA A 148 19.80 -2.14 -3.18
C ALA A 148 18.93 -3.37 -2.87
N SER A 149 18.59 -3.61 -1.60
CA SER A 149 17.66 -4.63 -1.15
C SER A 149 16.22 -4.44 -1.65
N ILE A 150 15.84 -3.28 -2.20
CA ILE A 150 14.55 -3.11 -2.89
C ILE A 150 14.48 -3.93 -4.18
N ASN A 151 15.62 -4.29 -4.78
CA ASN A 151 15.62 -5.15 -5.95
C ASN A 151 15.12 -6.55 -5.59
N GLY A 152 14.36 -7.16 -6.52
CA GLY A 152 13.91 -8.54 -6.42
C GLY A 152 12.48 -8.72 -6.88
N THR A 153 11.99 -9.95 -6.72
CA THR A 153 10.64 -10.34 -7.13
C THR A 153 9.66 -10.13 -5.99
N TYR A 154 8.57 -9.45 -6.30
CA TYR A 154 7.45 -9.20 -5.43
C TYR A 154 6.23 -9.97 -5.96
N TYR A 155 5.40 -10.45 -5.05
CA TYR A 155 4.25 -11.29 -5.39
C TYR A 155 2.96 -10.72 -4.81
N VAL A 156 1.87 -10.86 -5.55
CA VAL A 156 0.54 -10.50 -5.07
C VAL A 156 0.03 -11.61 -4.16
N LYS A 157 0.02 -11.35 -2.85
CA LYS A 157 -0.24 -12.34 -1.79
C LYS A 157 -1.64 -12.93 -1.84
N GLU A 158 -2.64 -12.10 -2.09
CA GLU A 158 -4.04 -12.51 -2.05
C GLU A 158 -4.92 -11.52 -2.82
N LYS A 159 -6.01 -12.02 -3.40
CA LYS A 159 -6.92 -11.21 -4.24
C LYS A 159 -7.62 -10.14 -3.42
N THR A 160 -7.72 -10.37 -2.12
CA THR A 160 -8.38 -9.52 -1.14
C THR A 160 -7.47 -8.44 -0.58
N MET A 161 -6.15 -8.55 -0.76
CA MET A 161 -5.21 -7.58 -0.19
C MET A 161 -5.14 -6.34 -1.08
N LEU A 162 -6.12 -5.46 -0.89
CA LEU A 162 -6.18 -4.15 -1.52
C LEU A 162 -5.84 -3.09 -0.48
N PHE A 163 -4.87 -2.22 -0.79
CA PHE A 163 -4.58 -1.03 0.01
C PHE A 163 -5.02 0.19 -0.80
N HIS A 164 -5.89 1.01 -0.20
CA HIS A 164 -6.59 2.09 -0.91
C HIS A 164 -7.26 1.64 -2.23
N GLY A 165 -7.80 0.41 -2.24
CA GLY A 165 -8.49 -0.15 -3.41
C GLY A 165 -7.58 -0.66 -4.53
N ARG A 166 -6.25 -0.65 -4.35
CA ARG A 166 -5.29 -1.12 -5.35
C ARG A 166 -4.54 -2.37 -4.89
N PRO A 167 -4.11 -3.24 -5.82
CA PRO A 167 -3.32 -4.42 -5.49
C PRO A 167 -2.00 -4.03 -4.82
N CYS A 168 -1.54 -4.92 -3.95
CA CYS A 168 -0.29 -4.79 -3.23
C CYS A 168 0.62 -5.97 -3.55
N TRP A 169 1.93 -5.72 -3.56
CA TRP A 169 2.92 -6.77 -3.73
C TRP A 169 3.80 -6.89 -2.49
N GLU A 170 4.20 -8.11 -2.17
CA GLU A 170 5.08 -8.41 -1.04
C GLU A 170 6.30 -9.18 -1.53
N LYS A 171 7.48 -8.75 -1.08
CA LYS A 171 8.73 -9.49 -1.28
C LYS A 171 8.77 -10.63 -0.27
N PRO A 172 8.85 -11.90 -0.71
CA PRO A 172 8.92 -13.03 0.18
C PRO A 172 10.27 -12.98 0.89
N SER A 173 10.23 -12.98 2.22
CA SER A 173 11.42 -13.04 3.05
C SER A 173 11.19 -14.05 4.17
N ALA A 174 12.27 -14.71 4.58
CA ALA A 174 12.28 -15.53 5.79
C ALA A 174 12.20 -14.63 7.04
N ASN A 175 12.79 -13.44 6.97
CA ASN A 175 12.88 -12.48 8.06
C ASN A 175 11.78 -11.42 7.93
N LEU A 176 11.04 -11.17 9.00
CA LEU A 176 10.01 -10.13 9.06
C LEU A 176 10.57 -8.72 8.83
N GLU A 177 11.83 -8.47 9.24
CA GLU A 177 12.51 -7.17 9.10
C GLU A 177 12.97 -6.88 7.66
N GLU A 178 13.19 -7.93 6.87
CA GLU A 178 13.54 -7.85 5.45
C GLU A 178 12.30 -7.88 4.55
N ARG A 179 11.10 -7.97 5.14
CA ARG A 179 9.85 -7.86 4.41
C ARG A 179 9.79 -6.50 3.74
N ARG A 180 9.46 -6.49 2.45
CA ARG A 180 9.23 -5.27 1.69
C ARG A 180 7.88 -5.36 1.02
N VAL A 181 7.11 -4.28 1.09
CA VAL A 181 5.78 -4.22 0.50
C VAL A 181 5.71 -3.06 -0.47
N ILE A 182 5.04 -3.28 -1.60
CA ILE A 182 4.72 -2.26 -2.59
C ILE A 182 3.23 -2.01 -2.52
N PHE A 183 2.84 -0.76 -2.28
CA PHE A 183 1.44 -0.36 -2.20
C PHE A 183 1.25 1.07 -2.72
N PHE A 184 0.01 1.40 -3.07
CA PHE A 184 -0.35 2.73 -3.53
C PHE A 184 -0.86 3.58 -2.38
N SER A 185 -0.27 4.77 -2.20
CA SER A 185 -0.70 5.78 -1.24
C SER A 185 -1.68 6.74 -1.91
N ASN A 186 -2.97 6.61 -1.62
CA ASN A 186 -3.99 7.48 -2.21
C ASN A 186 -3.86 8.97 -1.81
N PRO A 187 -3.55 9.33 -0.54
CA PRO A 187 -3.38 10.74 -0.17
C PRO A 187 -2.26 11.46 -0.92
N LEU A 188 -1.23 10.71 -1.33
CA LEU A 188 -0.03 11.24 -1.98
C LEU A 188 0.04 10.91 -3.47
N LEU A 189 -0.89 10.11 -3.99
CA LEU A 189 -0.94 9.63 -5.38
C LEU A 189 0.41 9.04 -5.86
N GLN A 190 1.00 8.18 -5.03
CA GLN A 190 2.31 7.59 -5.30
C GLN A 190 2.36 6.11 -4.89
N TRP A 191 3.14 5.34 -5.63
CA TRP A 191 3.56 4.01 -5.20
C TRP A 191 4.67 4.12 -4.18
N LYS A 192 4.63 3.31 -3.13
CA LYS A 192 5.64 3.28 -2.06
C LYS A 192 6.17 1.87 -1.87
N ILE A 193 7.45 1.78 -1.50
CA ILE A 193 8.11 0.58 -0.99
C ILE A 193 8.49 0.82 0.47
N SER A 194 7.93 0.06 1.39
CA SER A 194 8.20 0.14 2.85
C SER A 194 8.35 -1.25 3.46
N ASP A 195 8.55 -1.31 4.78
CA ASP A 195 8.47 -2.53 5.60
C ASP A 195 7.01 -2.92 5.95
N ARG A 196 6.12 -1.93 6.06
CA ARG A 196 4.74 -2.07 6.55
C ARG A 196 3.70 -1.37 5.66
N PHE A 197 2.47 -1.89 5.67
CA PHE A 197 1.32 -1.27 5.00
C PHE A 197 0.80 -0.04 5.76
N ASP A 198 1.59 1.02 5.80
CA ASP A 198 1.27 2.27 6.46
C ASP A 198 1.79 3.45 5.63
N ASP A 199 0.95 4.46 5.46
CA ASP A 199 1.31 5.70 4.76
C ASP A 199 2.33 6.54 5.54
N GLN A 200 2.44 6.35 6.86
CA GLN A 200 3.37 7.04 7.75
C GLN A 200 4.68 6.27 7.99
N ALA A 201 4.79 5.02 7.53
CA ALA A 201 6.01 4.24 7.69
C ALA A 201 7.18 4.82 6.87
N ASP A 202 8.40 4.50 7.30
CA ASP A 202 9.61 4.85 6.58
C ASP A 202 9.59 4.23 5.17
N VAL A 203 9.87 5.08 4.17
CA VAL A 203 9.76 4.71 2.76
C VAL A 203 11.15 4.52 2.17
N TYR A 204 11.44 3.31 1.71
CA TYR A 204 12.69 3.00 1.00
C TYR A 204 12.73 3.62 -0.39
N ALA A 205 11.60 3.56 -1.10
CA ALA A 205 11.47 4.16 -2.42
C ALA A 205 10.02 4.56 -2.68
N PHE A 206 9.81 5.59 -3.48
CA PHE A 206 8.48 5.98 -3.96
C PHE A 206 8.51 6.38 -5.43
N ALA A 207 7.36 6.32 -6.07
CA ALA A 207 7.19 6.80 -7.43
C ALA A 207 5.85 7.51 -7.61
N ASN A 208 5.90 8.75 -8.10
CA ASN A 208 4.71 9.56 -8.34
C ASN A 208 3.87 8.96 -9.47
N ALA A 209 2.57 8.82 -9.23
CA ALA A 209 1.63 8.13 -10.13
C ALA A 209 0.38 8.98 -10.45
N ARG A 210 0.53 10.31 -10.44
CA ARG A 210 -0.57 11.26 -10.72
C ARG A 210 -1.24 11.05 -12.08
N ASP A 211 -0.48 10.55 -13.05
CA ASP A 211 -0.92 10.36 -14.43
C ASP A 211 -1.29 8.89 -14.75
N LEU A 212 -1.23 7.98 -13.78
CA LEU A 212 -1.62 6.58 -14.00
C LEU A 212 -3.08 6.35 -13.68
N ASP A 213 -3.71 5.53 -14.53
CA ASP A 213 -5.05 5.00 -14.29
C ASP A 213 -5.16 4.31 -12.93
N ASP A 214 -6.39 4.31 -12.39
CA ASP A 214 -6.63 3.91 -11.01
C ASP A 214 -6.37 2.43 -10.67
N LYS A 215 -6.08 1.60 -11.68
CA LYS A 215 -6.04 0.14 -11.53
C LYS A 215 -4.76 -0.52 -12.00
N SER A 216 -3.84 0.25 -12.59
CA SER A 216 -2.63 -0.30 -13.19
C SER A 216 -1.60 -0.65 -12.11
N ALA A 217 -0.74 -1.63 -12.42
CA ALA A 217 0.47 -1.90 -11.65
C ALA A 217 1.38 -0.64 -11.63
N PRO A 218 2.45 -0.60 -10.80
CA PRO A 218 3.46 0.47 -10.87
C PRO A 218 4.33 0.40 -12.13
N THR A 219 3.71 0.16 -13.29
CA THR A 219 4.31 0.09 -14.62
C THR A 219 3.96 1.36 -15.41
N GLY A 220 4.92 1.89 -16.15
CA GLY A 220 4.69 3.05 -17.02
C GLY A 220 5.95 3.84 -17.28
N ALA A 221 6.11 4.34 -18.51
CA ALA A 221 7.27 5.14 -18.90
C ALA A 221 7.35 6.50 -18.19
N SER A 222 6.23 7.01 -17.68
CA SER A 222 6.16 8.24 -16.89
C SER A 222 6.52 8.05 -15.42
N LEU A 223 6.57 6.80 -14.94
CA LEU A 223 6.80 6.50 -13.54
C LEU A 223 8.29 6.68 -13.21
N LYS A 224 8.57 7.60 -12.28
CA LYS A 224 9.92 7.96 -11.87
C LYS A 224 10.15 7.54 -10.42
N TRP A 225 11.04 6.58 -10.21
CA TRP A 225 11.37 6.09 -8.88
C TRP A 225 12.39 7.00 -8.19
N CYS A 226 12.10 7.36 -6.94
CA CYS A 226 13.02 8.02 -6.03
C CYS A 226 13.37 7.05 -4.90
N VAL A 227 14.65 6.79 -4.67
CA VAL A 227 15.15 5.84 -3.67
C VAL A 227 15.87 6.60 -2.57
N PHE A 228 15.63 6.23 -1.31
CA PHE A 228 16.32 6.81 -0.17
C PHE A 228 17.79 6.40 -0.18
N ASP A 229 18.70 7.37 -0.19
CA ASP A 229 20.15 7.13 -0.22
C ASP A 229 20.78 7.14 1.20
N GLY A 230 19.96 7.12 2.25
CA GLY A 230 20.39 7.24 3.65
C GLY A 230 20.27 8.66 4.22
N LYS A 231 20.11 9.67 3.35
CA LYS A 231 19.92 11.08 3.75
C LYS A 231 18.67 11.70 3.15
N GLU A 232 18.48 11.51 1.85
CA GLU A 232 17.35 12.02 1.09
C GLU A 232 16.91 11.02 0.02
N HIS A 233 15.76 11.27 -0.60
CA HIS A 233 15.29 10.48 -1.73
C HIS A 233 15.82 11.06 -3.04
N ILE A 234 16.64 10.28 -3.74
CA ILE A 234 17.27 10.68 -5.00
C ILE A 234 16.55 9.96 -6.14
N PHE A 235 16.28 10.68 -7.23
CA PHE A 235 15.72 10.08 -8.45
C PHE A 235 16.71 9.08 -9.05
N ASP A 236 16.25 7.85 -9.28
CA ASP A 236 17.06 6.77 -9.86
C ASP A 236 16.42 6.30 -11.19
N PRO A 237 17.00 6.68 -12.35
CA PRO A 237 16.42 6.38 -13.66
C PRO A 237 16.50 4.91 -14.04
N GLU A 238 17.42 4.15 -13.44
CA GLU A 238 17.59 2.72 -13.74
C GLU A 238 16.51 1.90 -13.02
N VAL A 239 16.01 2.40 -11.88
CA VAL A 239 15.01 1.70 -11.08
C VAL A 239 13.66 1.70 -11.79
N ARG A 240 13.16 0.49 -12.07
CA ARG A 240 11.86 0.26 -12.70
C ARG A 240 11.18 -0.98 -12.14
N PHE A 241 9.86 -0.99 -12.25
CA PHE A 241 9.05 -2.16 -11.99
C PHE A 241 8.71 -2.84 -13.31
N VAL A 242 9.03 -4.12 -13.41
CA VAL A 242 8.73 -4.98 -14.54
C VAL A 242 7.66 -5.98 -14.10
N GLU A 243 6.48 -5.89 -14.69
CA GLU A 243 5.47 -6.92 -14.51
C GLU A 243 5.96 -8.21 -15.18
N LEU A 244 5.99 -9.29 -14.41
CA LEU A 244 6.37 -10.59 -14.93
C LEU A 244 5.08 -11.25 -15.42
N GLU A 245 5.02 -11.59 -16.70
CA GLU A 245 3.94 -12.44 -17.18
C GLU A 245 4.19 -13.81 -16.56
N ASP A 246 3.16 -14.39 -15.92
CA ASP A 246 3.21 -15.77 -15.46
C ASP A 246 3.46 -16.63 -16.70
N GLU A 247 4.71 -17.03 -16.93
CA GLU A 247 5.05 -18.07 -17.90
C GLU A 247 4.30 -19.31 -17.44
N GLU A 248 3.14 -19.53 -18.05
CA GLU A 248 2.20 -20.60 -17.75
C GLU A 248 3.01 -21.89 -17.78
N GLU A 249 3.40 -22.39 -16.59
CA GLU A 249 4.31 -23.53 -16.45
C GLU A 249 3.75 -24.59 -17.39
N PRO A 250 4.49 -24.98 -18.46
CA PRO A 250 3.91 -25.74 -19.56
C PRO A 250 3.29 -26.96 -18.93
N GLU A 251 1.96 -26.98 -18.89
CA GLU A 251 1.21 -27.92 -18.06
C GLU A 251 1.84 -29.26 -18.34
N LYS A 252 2.45 -29.84 -17.30
CA LYS A 252 3.01 -31.18 -17.38
C LYS A 252 1.83 -32.03 -17.78
N LYS A 253 1.67 -32.23 -19.10
CA LYS A 253 0.90 -33.27 -19.76
C LYS A 253 1.52 -34.52 -19.20
N ARG A 254 1.06 -34.87 -18.01
CA ARG A 254 1.27 -36.14 -17.36
C ARG A 254 0.73 -37.09 -18.41
N LYS A 255 1.71 -37.67 -19.12
CA LYS A 255 1.60 -38.90 -19.85
C LYS A 255 0.75 -39.85 -19.01
N LYS A 256 -0.57 -39.80 -19.21
CA LYS A 256 -1.44 -40.97 -19.14
C LYS A 256 -1.18 -41.75 -20.42
N ALA A 257 0.08 -42.07 -20.65
CA ALA A 257 0.49 -42.99 -21.69
C ALA A 257 0.42 -44.37 -21.05
N ALA A 258 -0.66 -45.05 -21.40
CA ALA A 258 -0.74 -46.50 -21.53
C ALA A 258 -0.27 -47.32 -20.32
N GLU A 259 -1.22 -47.59 -19.44
CA GLU A 259 -1.31 -48.90 -18.79
C GLU A 259 -1.43 -49.95 -19.92
N PRO A 260 -0.45 -50.86 -20.13
CA PRO A 260 -0.60 -51.90 -21.13
C PRO A 260 -1.63 -52.90 -20.61
N ALA A 261 -2.76 -52.97 -21.33
CA ALA A 261 -3.76 -54.01 -21.16
C ALA A 261 -3.08 -55.38 -21.20
N LYS A 262 -3.14 -56.11 -20.09
CA LYS A 262 -2.88 -57.55 -20.09
C LYS A 262 -4.01 -58.21 -20.86
N GLU A 263 -3.71 -58.68 -22.06
CA GLU A 263 -4.54 -59.61 -22.82
C GLU A 263 -4.71 -60.90 -22.01
N GLU A 264 -5.93 -61.12 -21.52
CA GLU A 264 -6.46 -62.43 -21.17
C GLU A 264 -6.55 -63.27 -22.45
N GLY A 265 -5.66 -64.24 -22.60
CA GLY A 265 -5.76 -65.31 -23.57
C GLY A 265 -6.25 -66.60 -22.92
N THR A 266 -7.53 -66.89 -23.08
CA THR A 266 -8.16 -68.23 -22.98
C THR A 266 -8.02 -68.89 -24.37
N PRO A 267 -7.85 -70.23 -24.53
CA PRO A 267 -8.76 -71.27 -24.03
C PRO A 267 -8.11 -72.35 -23.16
#